data_AF-A0AAV8UPE8-F1
#
_entry.id   AF-A0AAV8UPE8-F1
#
_cell.length_a   1.000
_cell.length_b   1.000
_cell.length_c   1.000
_cell.angle_alpha   90.00
_cell.angle_beta   90.00
_cell.angle_gamma   90.00
#
_symmetry.space_group_name_H-M   'P 1'
#
loop_
_entity.id
_entity.type
_entity.pdbx_description
1 polymer ?
#
loop_
_entity_poly.entity_id
_entity_poly.type
_entity_poly.pdbx_seq_one_letter_code
_entity_poly.pdbx_strand_id
1 'polypeptide(L)'
;MDSEWSESSSLLQGPLRWGDSVGIQEQNWRVSAAQGAVCIGFGSLALFLPGITLAFATYLFAIFAITLGIGEVVDSIRGSFFRPNRNGDQSSSEVVLEPWRRWLLFLLGLLHLLIGIGGLMWPGVTANFMLNVVAAWAVLIGCTEVLVGCNARDSIGWGNIINGFVMVILGAFLYAVSPAEGILALIWAFGVLGLIGGFSLLLSAVWTRRRELQELNSSSQSLQSEESEGIDRLSQRDQSAVRNIYV
;
A
#
# COMPACT_ATOMS: atom_id res chain seq x y z
N MET A 1 3.53 -23.96 49.18
CA MET A 1 2.37 -23.80 48.27
C MET A 1 2.63 -22.60 47.34
N ASP A 2 3.86 -22.47 46.82
CA ASP A 2 4.42 -21.17 46.41
C ASP A 2 5.35 -21.27 45.17
N SER A 3 5.55 -22.47 44.58
CA SER A 3 6.57 -22.68 43.51
C SER A 3 6.01 -22.88 42.11
N GLU A 4 4.69 -22.98 41.91
CA GLU A 4 4.08 -23.17 40.58
C GLU A 4 3.76 -21.85 39.86
N TRP A 5 3.90 -20.69 40.53
CA TRP A 5 3.53 -19.39 39.98
C TRP A 5 4.69 -18.60 39.33
N SER A 6 5.93 -19.10 39.37
CA SER A 6 7.06 -18.41 38.71
C SER A 6 7.20 -18.76 37.23
N GLU A 7 6.79 -19.95 36.80
CA GLU A 7 6.96 -20.44 35.42
C GLU A 7 5.97 -19.86 34.41
N SER A 8 4.81 -19.33 34.85
CA SER A 8 3.80 -18.79 33.93
C SER A 8 4.09 -17.37 33.43
N SER A 9 5.06 -16.68 34.03
CA SER A 9 5.43 -15.30 33.68
C SER A 9 6.42 -15.16 32.52
N SER A 10 7.09 -16.26 32.13
CA SER A 10 8.04 -16.29 31.00
C SER A 10 7.36 -16.56 29.65
N LEU A 11 6.17 -17.17 29.64
CA LEU A 11 5.39 -17.45 28.44
C LEU A 11 4.66 -16.23 27.86
N LEU A 12 4.63 -15.11 28.60
CA LEU A 12 4.01 -13.84 28.18
C LEU A 12 5.01 -12.80 27.68
N GLN A 13 6.30 -13.16 27.55
CA GLN A 13 7.36 -12.27 27.05
C GLN A 13 7.79 -12.58 25.61
N GLY A 14 6.94 -13.26 24.84
CA GLY A 14 7.07 -13.23 23.38
C GLY A 14 6.71 -11.84 22.88
N PRO A 15 7.55 -11.15 22.10
CA PRO A 15 7.21 -9.83 21.58
C PRO A 15 6.16 -9.99 20.49
N LEU A 16 4.88 -10.09 20.87
CA LEU A 16 3.79 -9.60 20.03
C LEU A 16 3.82 -8.08 20.10
N ARG A 17 4.87 -7.54 19.47
CA ARG A 17 5.05 -6.13 19.20
C ARG A 17 3.97 -5.80 18.18
N TRP A 18 2.89 -5.16 18.62
CA TRP A 18 1.77 -4.73 17.75
C TRP A 18 2.18 -3.73 16.64
N GLY A 19 3.47 -3.42 16.50
CA GLY A 19 4.09 -2.71 15.37
C GLY A 19 4.68 -3.62 14.28
N ASP A 20 4.81 -4.93 14.50
CA ASP A 20 5.37 -5.87 13.51
C ASP A 20 4.28 -6.42 12.55
N SER A 21 3.00 -6.29 12.92
CA SER A 21 1.84 -6.74 12.14
C SER A 21 1.23 -5.67 11.24
N VAL A 22 1.68 -4.40 11.33
CA VAL A 22 1.59 -3.50 10.18
C VAL A 22 2.70 -3.95 9.27
N GLY A 23 2.43 -5.01 8.51
CA GLY A 23 3.43 -5.68 7.71
C GLY A 23 4.29 -4.63 7.04
N ILE A 24 5.56 -4.58 7.45
CA ILE A 24 6.60 -3.93 6.69
C ILE A 24 6.53 -4.68 5.38
N GLN A 25 5.78 -4.11 4.45
CA GLN A 25 5.63 -4.59 3.10
C GLN A 25 7.05 -4.92 2.70
N GLU A 26 7.37 -6.21 2.50
CA GLU A 26 8.73 -6.61 2.14
C GLU A 26 9.17 -5.63 1.07
N GLN A 27 10.12 -4.77 1.42
CA GLN A 27 10.24 -3.45 0.84
C GLN A 27 10.95 -3.64 -0.49
N ASN A 28 10.24 -4.23 -1.44
CA ASN A 28 10.78 -4.60 -2.72
C ASN A 28 10.99 -3.30 -3.47
N TRP A 29 12.24 -2.86 -3.51
CA TRP A 29 12.64 -1.61 -4.14
C TRP A 29 12.11 -1.51 -5.58
N ARG A 30 11.88 -2.67 -6.24
CA ARG A 30 11.29 -2.75 -7.57
C ARG A 30 9.84 -2.27 -7.59
N VAL A 31 9.03 -2.62 -6.59
CA VAL A 31 7.63 -2.18 -6.49
C VAL A 31 7.58 -0.68 -6.24
N SER A 32 8.36 -0.18 -5.28
CA SER A 32 8.45 1.26 -5.00
C SER A 32 8.96 2.05 -6.20
N ALA A 33 9.97 1.55 -6.91
CA ALA A 33 10.50 2.20 -8.11
C ALA A 33 9.49 2.22 -9.26
N ALA A 34 8.80 1.11 -9.50
CA ALA A 34 7.78 1.01 -10.53
C ALA A 34 6.59 1.94 -10.22
N GLN A 35 6.11 1.93 -8.98
CA GLN A 35 5.06 2.86 -8.51
C GLN A 35 5.50 4.31 -8.67
N GLY A 36 6.74 4.65 -8.26
CA GLY A 36 7.29 5.99 -8.41
C GLY A 36 7.32 6.46 -9.86
N ALA A 37 7.79 5.61 -10.78
CA ALA A 37 7.82 5.91 -12.21
C ALA A 37 6.41 6.10 -12.80
N VAL A 38 5.45 5.23 -12.42
CA VAL A 38 4.04 5.34 -12.84
C VAL A 38 3.42 6.63 -12.33
N CYS A 39 3.64 6.98 -11.05
CA CYS A 39 3.13 8.22 -10.46
C CYS A 39 3.70 9.48 -11.15
N ILE A 40 4.99 9.48 -11.51
CA ILE A 40 5.60 10.60 -12.24
C ILE A 40 5.03 10.72 -13.65
N GLY A 41 4.87 9.58 -14.36
CA GLY A 41 4.26 9.55 -15.68
C GLY A 41 2.83 10.10 -15.65
N PHE A 42 2.01 9.57 -14.75
CA PHE A 42 0.64 10.03 -14.54
C PHE A 42 0.60 11.53 -14.15
N GLY A 43 1.45 11.95 -13.22
CA GLY A 43 1.51 13.33 -12.77
C GLY A 43 1.89 14.30 -13.90
N SER A 44 2.82 13.89 -14.76
CA SER A 44 3.21 14.66 -15.95
C SER A 44 2.07 14.74 -16.97
N LEU A 45 1.42 13.61 -17.27
CA LEU A 45 0.25 13.56 -18.15
C LEU A 45 -0.88 14.46 -17.63
N ALA A 46 -1.14 14.47 -16.33
CA ALA A 46 -2.16 15.28 -15.70
C ALA A 46 -1.90 16.79 -15.90
N LEU A 47 -0.66 17.23 -15.77
CA LEU A 47 -0.30 18.65 -15.88
C LEU A 47 -0.31 19.15 -17.34
N PHE A 48 0.21 18.36 -18.27
CA PHE A 48 0.32 18.78 -19.68
C PHE A 48 -0.92 18.47 -20.52
N LEU A 49 -1.65 17.41 -20.18
CA LEU A 49 -2.77 16.88 -20.96
C LEU A 49 -3.96 16.57 -20.03
N PRO A 50 -4.56 17.59 -19.39
CA PRO A 50 -5.59 17.36 -18.39
C PRO A 50 -6.82 16.65 -18.97
N GLY A 51 -7.26 17.04 -20.17
CA GLY A 51 -8.42 16.40 -20.83
C GLY A 51 -8.20 14.92 -21.15
N ILE A 52 -7.01 14.54 -21.60
CA ILE A 52 -6.67 13.13 -21.91
C ILE A 52 -6.56 12.33 -20.61
N THR A 53 -5.90 12.89 -19.60
CA THR A 53 -5.75 12.24 -18.29
C THR A 53 -7.10 11.98 -17.64
N LEU A 54 -8.02 12.94 -17.74
CA LEU A 54 -9.39 12.78 -17.26
C LEU A 54 -10.10 11.66 -18.01
N ALA A 55 -10.10 11.68 -19.34
CA ALA A 55 -10.75 10.65 -20.14
C ALA A 55 -10.17 9.26 -19.80
N PHE A 56 -8.84 9.16 -19.71
CA PHE A 56 -8.15 7.94 -19.32
C PHE A 56 -8.59 7.45 -17.92
N ALA A 57 -8.61 8.33 -16.91
CA ALA A 57 -9.05 8.00 -15.56
C ALA A 57 -10.53 7.56 -15.52
N THR A 58 -11.40 8.24 -16.27
CA THR A 58 -12.82 7.88 -16.38
C THR A 58 -13.01 6.51 -17.03
N TYR A 59 -12.31 6.23 -18.13
CA TYR A 59 -12.38 4.92 -18.79
C TYR A 59 -11.81 3.81 -17.90
N LEU A 60 -10.69 4.05 -17.22
CA LEU A 60 -10.13 3.10 -16.26
C LEU A 60 -11.11 2.82 -15.13
N PHE A 61 -11.71 3.85 -14.54
CA PHE A 61 -12.72 3.68 -13.50
C PHE A 61 -13.91 2.87 -13.98
N ALA A 62 -14.41 3.16 -15.19
CA ALA A 62 -15.53 2.44 -15.77
C ALA A 62 -15.22 0.95 -15.99
N ILE A 63 -14.07 0.64 -16.58
CA ILE A 63 -13.61 -0.75 -16.79
C ILE A 63 -13.40 -1.47 -15.45
N PHE A 64 -12.83 -0.77 -14.47
CA PHE A 64 -12.62 -1.29 -13.13
C PHE A 64 -13.95 -1.61 -12.43
N ALA A 65 -14.93 -0.69 -12.50
CA ALA A 65 -16.27 -0.90 -11.95
C ALA A 65 -16.98 -2.09 -12.60
N ILE A 66 -16.84 -2.28 -13.91
CA ILE A 66 -17.36 -3.47 -14.61
C ILE A 66 -16.68 -4.74 -14.07
N THR A 67 -15.36 -4.74 -13.94
CA THR A 67 -14.59 -5.90 -13.47
C THR A 67 -14.98 -6.29 -12.05
N LEU A 68 -15.13 -5.30 -11.15
CA LEU A 68 -15.63 -5.50 -9.80
C LEU A 68 -17.08 -6.02 -9.81
N GLY A 69 -17.95 -5.41 -10.60
CA GLY A 69 -19.36 -5.81 -10.68
C GLY A 69 -19.52 -7.25 -11.15
N ILE A 70 -18.73 -7.67 -12.14
CA ILE A 70 -18.69 -9.07 -12.59
C ILE A 70 -18.23 -9.98 -11.45
N GLY A 71 -17.14 -9.63 -10.75
CA GLY A 71 -16.64 -10.41 -9.62
C GLY A 71 -17.69 -10.60 -8.52
N GLU A 72 -18.36 -9.51 -8.11
CA GLU A 72 -19.37 -9.54 -7.05
C GLU A 72 -20.63 -10.32 -7.44
N VAL A 73 -21.08 -10.22 -8.69
CA VAL A 73 -22.19 -11.04 -9.21
C VAL A 73 -21.80 -12.52 -9.19
N VAL A 74 -20.58 -12.86 -9.63
CA VAL A 74 -20.08 -14.24 -9.64
C VAL A 74 -19.97 -14.79 -8.22
N ASP A 75 -19.40 -14.03 -7.28
CA ASP A 75 -19.24 -14.43 -5.88
C ASP A 75 -20.60 -14.57 -5.17
N SER A 76 -21.59 -13.74 -5.54
CA SER A 76 -22.95 -13.87 -5.05
C SER A 76 -23.61 -15.19 -5.51
N ILE A 77 -23.45 -15.56 -6.79
CA ILE A 77 -24.00 -16.81 -7.35
C ILE A 77 -23.33 -18.03 -6.73
N ARG A 78 -21.99 -17.99 -6.57
CA ARG A 78 -21.22 -19.07 -5.94
C ARG A 78 -21.55 -19.19 -4.45
N GLY A 79 -22.00 -18.11 -3.82
CA GLY A 79 -22.31 -18.09 -2.39
C GLY A 79 -21.06 -18.10 -1.50
N SER A 80 -19.90 -17.85 -2.09
CA SER A 80 -18.60 -17.78 -1.44
C SER A 80 -17.79 -16.64 -2.03
N PHE A 81 -17.05 -15.92 -1.18
CA PHE A 81 -16.21 -14.80 -1.60
C PHE A 81 -14.73 -15.20 -1.51
N PHE A 82 -13.97 -14.95 -2.59
CA PHE A 82 -12.56 -15.32 -2.64
C PHE A 82 -11.73 -14.36 -1.79
N ARG A 83 -11.18 -14.85 -0.68
CA ARG A 83 -10.27 -14.09 0.17
C ARG A 83 -8.86 -14.60 -0.03
N PRO A 84 -7.97 -13.84 -0.70
CA PRO A 84 -6.57 -14.26 -0.86
C PRO A 84 -5.94 -14.48 0.51
N ASN A 85 -5.45 -15.69 0.76
CA ASN A 85 -4.79 -16.00 2.02
C ASN A 85 -3.47 -15.22 2.09
N ARG A 86 -3.36 -14.33 3.07
CA ARG A 86 -2.24 -13.39 3.18
C ARG A 86 -0.93 -14.08 3.63
N ASN A 87 -1.01 -15.33 4.09
CA ASN A 87 0.10 -16.07 4.70
C ASN A 87 0.71 -17.16 3.79
N GLY A 88 0.36 -17.22 2.51
CA GLY A 88 1.00 -18.13 1.54
C GLY A 88 0.65 -19.62 1.68
N ASP A 89 -0.16 -20.00 2.66
CA ASP A 89 -0.76 -21.33 2.69
C ASP A 89 -1.84 -21.42 1.59
N GLN A 90 -1.71 -22.44 0.74
CA GLN A 90 -2.54 -22.70 -0.42
C GLN A 90 -3.98 -23.11 -0.04
N SER A 91 -4.24 -23.30 1.26
CA SER A 91 -5.59 -23.39 1.84
C SER A 91 -6.34 -22.06 1.69
N SER A 92 -6.97 -21.87 0.53
CA SER A 92 -7.93 -20.80 0.29
C SER A 92 -9.17 -21.09 1.14
N SER A 93 -9.36 -20.33 2.23
CA SER A 93 -10.57 -20.46 3.05
C SER A 93 -11.74 -19.82 2.32
N GLU A 94 -12.61 -20.67 1.74
CA GLU A 94 -13.89 -20.22 1.19
C GLU A 94 -14.76 -19.70 2.33
N VAL A 95 -15.03 -18.39 2.32
CA VAL A 95 -15.98 -17.79 3.27
C VAL A 95 -17.37 -17.98 2.71
N VAL A 96 -18.13 -18.93 3.27
CA VAL A 96 -19.53 -19.15 2.89
C VAL A 96 -20.38 -17.98 3.36
N LEU A 97 -21.15 -17.40 2.44
CA LEU A 97 -21.97 -16.24 2.69
C LEU A 97 -23.38 -16.64 3.13
N GLU A 98 -23.88 -16.00 4.18
CA GLU A 98 -25.28 -16.07 4.59
C GLU A 98 -26.22 -15.63 3.46
N PRO A 99 -27.44 -16.19 3.34
CA PRO A 99 -28.36 -15.90 2.23
C PRO A 99 -28.62 -14.41 2.02
N TRP A 100 -28.81 -13.64 3.10
CA TRP A 100 -29.08 -12.19 3.01
C TRP A 100 -27.87 -11.41 2.45
N ARG A 101 -26.64 -11.83 2.78
CA ARG A 101 -25.40 -11.21 2.29
C ARG A 101 -25.22 -11.46 0.79
N ARG A 102 -25.64 -12.63 0.30
CA ARG A 102 -25.59 -12.95 -1.15
C ARG A 102 -26.46 -11.98 -1.95
N TRP A 103 -27.68 -11.71 -1.48
CA TRP A 103 -28.57 -10.75 -2.13
C TRP A 103 -27.98 -9.33 -2.15
N LEU A 104 -27.40 -8.87 -1.04
CA LEU A 104 -26.71 -7.58 -1.03
C LEU A 104 -25.55 -7.53 -2.02
N LEU A 105 -24.71 -8.57 -2.06
CA LEU A 105 -23.58 -8.64 -2.99
C LEU A 105 -24.03 -8.68 -4.45
N PHE A 106 -25.14 -9.36 -4.74
CA PHE A 106 -25.72 -9.35 -6.08
C PHE A 106 -26.14 -7.95 -6.51
N LEU A 107 -26.88 -7.24 -5.63
CA LEU A 107 -27.32 -5.88 -5.89
C LEU A 107 -26.14 -4.92 -6.01
N LEU A 108 -25.09 -5.11 -5.19
CA LEU A 108 -23.87 -4.32 -5.26
C LEU A 108 -23.13 -4.55 -6.59
N GLY A 109 -22.98 -5.81 -7.00
CA GLY A 109 -22.34 -6.16 -8.27
C GLY A 109 -23.10 -5.62 -9.48
N LEU A 110 -24.44 -5.70 -9.44
CA LEU A 110 -25.29 -5.10 -10.45
C LEU A 110 -25.16 -3.57 -10.47
N LEU A 111 -25.10 -2.94 -9.31
CA LEU A 111 -24.88 -1.50 -9.20
C LEU A 111 -23.52 -1.09 -9.79
N HIS A 112 -22.44 -1.79 -9.47
CA HIS A 112 -21.11 -1.55 -10.03
C HIS A 112 -21.09 -1.74 -11.56
N LEU A 113 -21.79 -2.76 -12.07
CA LEU A 113 -21.91 -2.99 -13.51
C LEU A 113 -22.65 -1.83 -14.19
N LEU A 114 -23.76 -1.37 -13.62
CA LEU A 114 -24.53 -0.23 -14.15
C LEU A 114 -23.70 1.06 -14.11
N ILE A 115 -22.96 1.30 -13.02
CA ILE A 115 -22.05 2.44 -12.89
C ILE A 115 -20.96 2.37 -13.96
N GLY A 116 -20.36 1.21 -14.17
CA GLY A 116 -19.30 1.02 -15.15
C GLY A 116 -19.77 1.17 -16.60
N ILE A 117 -20.91 0.57 -16.95
CA ILE A 117 -21.52 0.73 -18.29
C ILE A 117 -21.92 2.20 -18.52
N GLY A 118 -22.56 2.83 -17.53
CA GLY A 118 -22.88 4.25 -17.59
C GLY A 118 -21.60 5.11 -17.73
N GLY A 119 -20.52 4.70 -17.07
CA GLY A 119 -19.18 5.24 -17.18
C GLY A 119 -18.64 5.33 -18.60
N LEU A 120 -18.81 4.26 -19.37
CA LEU A 120 -18.34 4.19 -20.75
C LEU A 120 -19.21 5.00 -21.71
N MET A 121 -20.52 5.05 -21.46
CA MET A 121 -21.49 5.70 -22.36
C MET A 121 -21.53 7.22 -22.17
N TRP A 122 -21.33 7.71 -20.93
CA TRP A 122 -21.40 9.13 -20.59
C TRP A 122 -20.18 9.61 -19.80
N PRO A 123 -18.99 9.65 -20.44
CA PRO A 123 -17.74 9.97 -19.74
C PRO A 123 -17.76 11.35 -19.07
N GLY A 124 -18.43 12.34 -19.66
CA GLY A 124 -18.57 13.68 -19.05
C GLY A 124 -19.41 13.69 -17.77
N VAL A 125 -20.49 12.91 -17.72
CA VAL A 125 -21.33 12.79 -16.51
C VAL A 125 -20.58 12.02 -15.43
N THR A 126 -19.87 10.96 -15.81
CA THR A 126 -19.06 10.16 -14.88
C THR A 126 -17.90 10.95 -14.32
N ALA A 127 -17.22 11.78 -15.11
CA ALA A 127 -16.20 12.70 -14.61
C ALA A 127 -16.76 13.64 -13.52
N ASN A 128 -17.95 14.21 -13.75
CA ASN A 128 -18.63 15.04 -12.74
C ASN A 128 -19.03 14.23 -11.50
N PHE A 129 -19.52 13.01 -11.67
CA PHE A 129 -19.83 12.13 -10.55
C PHE A 129 -18.57 11.84 -9.71
N MET A 130 -17.45 11.51 -10.36
CA MET A 130 -16.17 11.26 -9.69
C MET A 130 -15.68 12.51 -8.94
N LEU A 131 -15.79 13.70 -9.52
CA LEU A 131 -15.50 14.96 -8.83
C LEU A 131 -16.29 15.06 -7.51
N ASN A 132 -17.59 14.82 -7.56
CA ASN A 132 -18.45 14.90 -6.38
C ASN A 132 -18.10 13.85 -5.33
N VAL A 133 -17.75 12.62 -5.75
CA VAL A 133 -17.28 11.57 -4.84
C VAL A 133 -15.97 11.96 -4.18
N VAL A 134 -15.02 12.51 -4.93
CA VAL A 134 -13.73 12.98 -4.39
C VAL A 134 -13.93 14.16 -3.44
N ALA A 135 -14.81 15.10 -3.77
CA ALA A 135 -15.16 16.21 -2.89
C ALA A 135 -15.78 15.74 -1.57
N ALA A 136 -16.74 14.79 -1.62
CA ALA A 136 -17.32 14.18 -0.43
C ALA A 136 -16.24 13.49 0.42
N TRP A 137 -15.38 12.71 -0.23
CA TRP A 137 -14.32 11.97 0.42
C TRP A 137 -13.32 12.90 1.12
N ALA A 138 -12.93 13.99 0.46
CA ALA A 138 -12.04 15.00 1.03
C ALA A 138 -12.64 15.64 2.29
N VAL A 139 -13.93 15.98 2.28
CA VAL A 139 -14.61 16.50 3.48
C VAL A 139 -14.67 15.46 4.58
N LEU A 140 -15.04 14.21 4.25
CA LEU A 140 -15.14 13.14 5.23
C LEU A 140 -13.80 12.86 5.92
N ILE A 141 -12.75 12.64 5.14
CA ILE A 141 -11.39 12.41 5.68
C ILE A 141 -10.92 13.64 6.44
N GLY A 142 -11.11 14.84 5.89
CA GLY A 142 -10.70 16.07 6.56
C GLY A 142 -11.35 16.25 7.93
N CYS A 143 -12.66 15.99 8.04
CA CYS A 143 -13.36 15.98 9.32
C CYS A 143 -12.80 14.92 10.27
N THR A 144 -12.53 13.70 9.80
CA THR A 144 -11.95 12.65 10.65
C THR A 144 -10.55 13.01 11.15
N GLU A 145 -9.70 13.62 10.32
CA GLU A 145 -8.35 14.04 10.70
C GLU A 145 -8.37 15.18 11.72
N VAL A 146 -9.30 16.12 11.59
CA VAL A 146 -9.50 17.16 12.61
C VAL A 146 -9.91 16.52 13.94
N LEU A 147 -10.84 15.57 13.94
CA LEU A 147 -11.24 14.86 15.15
C LEU A 147 -10.09 14.06 15.77
N VAL A 148 -9.34 13.31 14.96
CA VAL A 148 -8.17 12.54 15.41
C VAL A 148 -7.10 13.47 15.98
N GLY A 149 -6.82 14.58 15.32
CA GLY A 149 -5.84 15.56 15.75
C GLY A 149 -6.23 16.29 17.04
N CYS A 150 -7.52 16.58 17.25
CA CYS A 150 -8.03 17.13 18.51
C CYS A 150 -7.90 16.15 19.69
N ASN A 151 -7.97 14.84 19.42
CA ASN A 151 -7.80 13.80 20.43
C ASN A 151 -6.34 13.39 20.66
N ALA A 152 -5.44 13.79 19.76
CA ALA A 152 -4.01 13.53 19.89
C ALA A 152 -3.37 14.45 20.93
N ARG A 153 -2.52 13.88 21.79
CA ARG A 153 -1.84 14.59 22.89
C ARG A 153 -0.38 14.91 22.59
N ASP A 154 0.07 14.63 21.38
CA ASP A 154 1.43 14.82 20.90
C ASP A 154 1.50 15.90 19.80
N SER A 155 2.72 16.26 19.39
CA SER A 155 2.94 17.29 18.37
C SER A 155 2.39 16.90 16.99
N ILE A 156 2.15 15.61 16.75
CA ILE A 156 1.60 15.08 15.51
C ILE A 156 0.13 15.50 15.34
N GLY A 157 -0.61 15.66 16.45
CA GLY A 157 -2.01 16.12 16.44
C GLY A 157 -2.22 17.44 15.69
N TRP A 158 -1.31 18.40 15.83
CA TRP A 158 -1.37 19.68 15.11
C TRP A 158 -1.26 19.50 13.59
N GLY A 159 -0.38 18.60 13.14
CA GLY A 159 -0.26 18.27 11.72
C GLY A 159 -1.57 17.71 11.15
N ASN A 160 -2.22 16.81 11.89
CA ASN A 160 -3.49 16.22 11.48
C ASN A 160 -4.63 17.24 11.45
N ILE A 161 -4.69 18.18 12.41
CA ILE A 161 -5.70 19.25 12.40
C ILE A 161 -5.54 20.12 11.16
N ILE A 162 -4.32 20.56 10.86
CA ILE A 162 -4.04 21.43 9.71
C ILE A 162 -4.38 20.70 8.41
N ASN A 163 -3.90 19.46 8.26
CA ASN A 163 -4.17 18.66 7.07
C ASN A 163 -5.67 18.42 6.88
N GLY A 164 -6.36 18.08 7.97
CA GLY A 164 -7.79 17.84 7.94
C GLY A 164 -8.57 19.10 7.55
N PHE A 165 -8.19 20.25 8.09
CA PHE A 165 -8.80 21.54 7.74
C PHE A 165 -8.58 21.89 6.25
N VAL A 166 -7.37 21.66 5.73
CA VAL A 166 -7.05 21.83 4.31
C VAL A 166 -7.91 20.91 3.45
N MET A 167 -8.08 19.65 3.83
CA MET A 167 -8.94 18.67 3.13
C MET A 167 -10.41 19.08 3.13
N VAL A 168 -10.94 19.59 4.25
CA VAL A 168 -12.32 20.10 4.33
C VAL A 168 -12.51 21.31 3.41
N ILE A 169 -11.58 22.27 3.45
CA ILE A 169 -11.63 23.44 2.57
C ILE A 169 -11.57 23.01 1.11
N LEU A 170 -10.67 22.09 0.76
CA LEU A 170 -10.54 21.57 -0.59
C LEU A 170 -11.86 20.95 -1.06
N GLY A 171 -12.46 20.05 -0.26
CA GLY A 171 -13.72 19.41 -0.62
C GLY A 171 -14.87 20.42 -0.76
N ALA A 172 -14.98 21.39 0.16
CA ALA A 172 -15.97 22.46 0.08
C ALA A 172 -15.76 23.36 -1.16
N PHE A 173 -14.51 23.69 -1.48
CA PHE A 173 -14.16 24.46 -2.67
C PHE A 173 -14.56 23.72 -3.95
N LEU A 174 -14.30 22.41 -4.03
CA LEU A 174 -14.69 21.60 -5.19
C LEU A 174 -16.22 21.54 -5.40
N TYR A 175 -17.01 21.63 -4.33
CA TYR A 175 -18.48 21.74 -4.43
C TYR A 175 -18.97 23.14 -4.81
N ALA A 176 -18.26 24.18 -4.39
CA ALA A 176 -18.67 25.56 -4.61
C ALA A 176 -18.37 26.06 -6.04
N VAL A 177 -17.37 25.47 -6.69
CA VAL A 177 -16.88 25.87 -8.02
C VAL A 177 -17.63 25.13 -9.12
N SER A 178 -17.60 25.66 -10.35
CA SER A 178 -18.21 24.97 -11.50
C SER A 178 -17.60 23.56 -11.68
N PRO A 179 -18.38 22.54 -12.07
CA PRO A 179 -17.88 21.18 -12.18
C PRO A 179 -16.67 21.04 -13.11
N ALA A 180 -16.64 21.82 -14.20
CA ALA A 180 -15.53 21.81 -15.15
C ALA A 180 -14.22 22.33 -14.52
N GLU A 181 -14.29 23.42 -13.77
CA GLU A 181 -13.14 23.98 -13.08
C GLU A 181 -12.70 23.12 -11.90
N GLY A 182 -13.65 22.52 -11.15
CA GLY A 182 -13.37 21.58 -10.07
C GLY A 182 -12.61 20.34 -10.57
N ILE A 183 -13.02 19.78 -11.71
CA ILE A 183 -12.31 18.68 -12.36
C ILE A 183 -10.88 19.11 -12.74
N LEU A 184 -10.71 20.29 -13.34
CA LEU A 184 -9.39 20.77 -13.73
C LEU A 184 -8.48 20.98 -12.51
N ALA A 185 -9.00 21.56 -11.44
CA ALA A 185 -8.29 21.75 -10.18
C ALA A 185 -7.84 20.41 -9.58
N LEU A 186 -8.70 19.39 -9.61
CA LEU A 186 -8.34 18.04 -9.17
C LEU A 186 -7.22 17.45 -10.01
N ILE A 187 -7.29 17.56 -11.33
CA ILE A 187 -6.26 17.02 -12.23
C ILE A 187 -4.91 17.67 -11.95
N TRP A 188 -4.87 18.98 -11.75
CA TRP A 188 -3.63 19.67 -11.38
C TRP A 188 -3.13 19.28 -9.99
N ALA A 189 -4.02 19.18 -9.01
CA ALA A 189 -3.67 18.72 -7.67
C ALA A 189 -3.07 17.30 -7.69
N PHE A 190 -3.73 16.35 -8.35
CA PHE A 190 -3.23 15.00 -8.54
C PHE A 190 -1.95 14.96 -9.39
N GLY A 191 -1.80 15.89 -10.33
CA GLY A 191 -0.58 16.06 -11.11
C GLY A 191 0.63 16.38 -10.24
N VAL A 192 0.52 17.46 -9.44
CA VAL A 192 1.57 17.90 -8.52
C VAL A 192 1.84 16.84 -7.45
N LEU A 193 0.80 16.29 -6.84
CA LEU A 193 0.93 15.25 -5.82
C LEU A 193 1.55 13.96 -6.40
N GLY A 194 1.21 13.59 -7.63
CA GLY A 194 1.80 12.45 -8.33
C GLY A 194 3.30 12.63 -8.58
N LEU A 195 3.74 13.84 -8.93
CA LEU A 195 5.17 14.15 -9.05
C LEU A 195 5.90 14.07 -7.71
N ILE A 196 5.37 14.71 -6.65
CA ILE A 196 6.00 14.73 -5.32
C ILE A 196 6.05 13.31 -4.72
N GLY A 197 4.93 12.60 -4.77
CA GLY A 197 4.82 11.24 -4.26
C GLY A 197 5.67 10.26 -5.07
N GLY A 198 5.66 10.38 -6.40
CA GLY A 198 6.47 9.54 -7.27
C GLY A 198 7.98 9.74 -7.06
N PHE A 199 8.41 10.99 -6.87
CA PHE A 199 9.80 11.29 -6.52
C PHE A 199 10.19 10.73 -5.14
N SER A 200 9.31 10.88 -4.14
CA SER A 200 9.50 10.31 -2.81
C SER A 200 9.65 8.78 -2.84
N LEU A 201 8.84 8.10 -3.66
CA LEU A 201 8.91 6.65 -3.85
C LEU A 201 10.20 6.21 -4.56
N LEU A 202 10.65 6.96 -5.57
CA LEU A 202 11.94 6.70 -6.22
C LEU A 202 13.10 6.85 -5.23
N LEU A 203 13.08 7.89 -4.39
CA LEU A 203 14.10 8.07 -3.35
C LEU A 203 14.09 6.91 -2.35
N SER A 204 12.91 6.49 -1.89
CA SER A 204 12.76 5.33 -1.02
C SER A 204 13.32 4.06 -1.67
N ALA A 205 13.01 3.82 -2.94
CA ALA A 205 13.53 2.66 -3.67
C ALA A 205 15.06 2.64 -3.76
N VAL A 206 15.68 3.79 -4.04
CA VAL A 206 17.15 3.91 -4.06
C VAL A 206 17.74 3.62 -2.70
N TRP A 207 17.11 4.13 -1.64
CA TRP A 207 17.59 3.94 -0.28
C TRP A 207 17.49 2.48 0.16
N THR A 208 16.38 1.80 -0.13
CA THR A 208 16.23 0.37 0.19
C THR A 208 17.21 -0.48 -0.61
N ARG A 209 17.39 -0.22 -1.90
CA ARG A 209 18.39 -0.92 -2.73
C ARG A 209 19.82 -0.74 -2.20
N ARG A 210 20.15 0.45 -1.65
CA ARG A 210 21.47 0.69 -1.06
C ARG A 210 21.72 -0.16 0.20
N ARG A 211 20.68 -0.42 1.00
CA ARG A 211 20.78 -1.27 2.19
C ARG A 211 21.04 -2.72 1.83
N GLU A 212 20.29 -3.26 0.86
CA GLU A 212 20.48 -4.63 0.36
C GLU A 212 21.92 -4.86 -0.14
N LEU A 213 22.49 -3.89 -0.88
CA LEU A 213 23.86 -4.00 -1.38
C LEU A 213 24.92 -3.96 -0.26
N GLN A 214 24.66 -3.25 0.84
CA GLN A 214 25.56 -3.20 1.99
C GLN A 214 25.60 -4.54 2.75
N GLU A 215 24.44 -5.18 2.91
CA GLU A 215 24.33 -6.50 3.56
C GLU A 215 24.99 -7.62 2.74
N LEU A 216 24.84 -7.59 1.42
CA LEU A 216 25.53 -8.52 0.53
C LEU A 216 27.05 -8.33 0.57
N ASN A 217 27.51 -7.08 0.61
CA ASN A 217 28.93 -6.77 0.70
C ASN A 217 29.53 -7.22 2.05
N SER A 218 28.87 -6.93 3.18
CA SER A 218 29.35 -7.37 4.50
C SER A 218 29.37 -8.89 4.64
N SER A 219 28.34 -9.59 4.12
CA SER A 219 28.29 -11.05 4.10
C SER A 219 29.40 -11.64 3.23
N SER A 220 29.70 -11.04 2.07
CA SER A 220 30.81 -11.48 1.23
C SER A 220 32.17 -11.29 1.92
N GLN A 221 32.34 -10.21 2.68
CA GLN A 221 33.56 -9.95 3.46
C GLN A 221 33.71 -10.93 4.62
N SER A 222 32.63 -11.26 5.34
CA SER A 222 32.69 -12.24 6.44
C SER A 222 33.05 -13.63 5.92
N LEU A 223 32.44 -14.05 4.80
CA LEU A 223 32.75 -15.35 4.17
C LEU A 223 34.21 -15.42 3.70
N GLN A 224 34.74 -14.34 3.12
CA GLN A 224 36.16 -14.27 2.73
C GLN A 224 37.10 -14.30 3.94
N SER A 225 36.75 -13.63 5.04
CA SER A 225 37.56 -13.68 6.26
C SER A 225 37.56 -15.07 6.90
N GLU A 226 36.42 -15.76 6.90
CA GLU A 226 36.29 -17.11 7.45
C GLU A 226 37.02 -18.15 6.59
N GLU A 227 36.98 -18.01 5.27
CA GLU A 227 37.77 -18.82 4.33
C GLU A 227 39.27 -18.61 4.53
N SER A 228 39.74 -17.36 4.66
CA SER A 228 41.15 -17.05 4.92
C SER A 228 41.63 -17.63 6.25
N GLU A 229 40.86 -17.46 7.33
CA GLU A 229 41.18 -18.06 8.63
C GLU A 229 41.19 -19.60 8.56
N GLY A 230 40.27 -20.19 7.80
CA GLY A 230 40.21 -21.63 7.58
C GLY A 230 41.48 -22.17 6.92
N ILE A 231 41.96 -21.49 5.86
CA ILE A 231 43.20 -21.84 5.17
C ILE A 231 44.41 -21.75 6.11
N ASP A 232 44.50 -20.68 6.92
CA ASP A 232 45.59 -20.52 7.89
C ASP A 232 45.59 -21.62 8.96
N ARG A 233 44.41 -22.00 9.47
CA ARG A 233 44.27 -23.12 10.42
C ARG A 233 44.70 -24.45 9.83
N LEU A 234 44.38 -24.71 8.56
CA LEU A 234 44.82 -25.92 7.85
C LEU A 234 46.33 -25.94 7.65
N SER A 235 46.93 -24.81 7.28
CA SER A 235 48.40 -24.65 7.13
C SER A 235 49.13 -24.89 8.45
N GLN A 236 48.66 -24.32 9.56
CA GLN A 236 49.24 -24.56 10.89
C GLN A 236 49.10 -26.03 11.34
N ARG A 237 47.96 -26.66 11.03
CA ARG A 237 47.73 -28.08 11.32
C ARG A 237 48.69 -28.98 10.54
N ASP A 238 48.95 -28.68 9.28
CA ASP A 238 49.89 -29.45 8.46
C ASP A 238 51.34 -29.27 8.94
N GLN A 239 51.76 -28.04 9.25
CA GLN A 239 53.09 -27.77 9.83
C GLN A 239 53.31 -28.48 11.17
N SER A 240 52.29 -28.53 12.04
CA SER A 240 52.36 -29.24 13.32
C SER A 240 52.37 -30.76 13.14
N ALA A 241 51.63 -31.31 12.17
CA ALA A 241 51.67 -32.72 11.82
C ALA A 241 53.06 -33.14 11.30
N VAL A 242 53.66 -32.34 10.41
CA VAL A 242 55.03 -32.57 9.91
C VAL A 242 56.04 -32.50 11.06
N ARG A 243 55.93 -31.51 11.96
CA ARG A 243 56.85 -31.37 13.11
C ARG A 243 56.83 -32.59 14.03
N ASN A 244 55.68 -33.24 14.22
CA ASN A 244 55.53 -34.38 15.13
C ASN A 244 56.11 -35.70 14.57
N ILE A 245 56.44 -35.78 13.28
CA ILE A 245 57.03 -36.97 12.66
C ILE A 245 58.55 -37.04 12.85
N TYR A 246 59.22 -35.91 13.13
CA TYR A 246 60.68 -35.81 13.25
C TYR A 246 61.19 -35.72 14.70
N VAL A 247 60.33 -35.96 15.69
CA VAL A 247 60.67 -36.04 17.13
C VAL A 247 60.49 -37.48 17.58
#